data_AF-A0A1F7RBZ6-F1
#
_entry.id   AF-A0A1F7RBZ6-F1
#
_cell.length_a   1.000
_cell.length_b   1.000
_cell.length_c   1.000
_cell.angle_alpha   90.00
_cell.angle_beta   90.00
_cell.angle_gamma   90.00
#
_symmetry.space_group_name_H-M   'P 1'
#
loop_
_entity.id
_entity.type
_entity.pdbx_description
1 polymer ?
#
loop_
_entity_poly.entity_id
_entity_poly.type
_entity_poly.pdbx_seq_one_letter_code
_entity_poly.pdbx_strand_id
1 'polypeptide(L)'
;MSEKLSVTPESHSHKEAEPRVERRAEKHVERHEQSQNEKAESKAKIETLTQHAKQEAVSGQDVSVEDKAPAQNQIMINKELKLATLKRTLTEVRHKLSKPERVLSKVIHQPTIDKLSSVGERTIARPSGILGAGLIALVGSTVVLYAAKHYGFSYNLSIFFILLLAGYLAGLVIELLLRLVRKKH
;
A
#
# COMPACT_ATOMS: atom_id res chain seq x y z
N MET A 1 -38.59 27.69 -47.62
CA MET A 1 -38.88 26.37 -48.19
C MET A 1 -37.55 25.65 -48.36
N SER A 2 -37.51 24.37 -47.94
CA SER A 2 -36.45 23.36 -48.09
C SER A 2 -35.85 23.36 -49.53
N GLU A 3 -34.67 22.84 -49.82
CA GLU A 3 -34.06 21.61 -49.31
C GLU A 3 -32.61 21.49 -49.79
N LYS A 4 -31.91 20.51 -49.21
CA LYS A 4 -30.47 20.25 -49.24
C LYS A 4 -29.91 19.86 -50.62
N LEU A 5 -28.62 20.18 -50.78
CA LEU A 5 -27.78 19.83 -51.91
C LEU A 5 -27.52 18.32 -52.05
N SER A 6 -27.41 17.97 -53.32
CA SER A 6 -27.15 16.70 -53.99
C SER A 6 -25.88 15.97 -53.59
N VAL A 7 -25.98 14.65 -53.45
CA VAL A 7 -24.87 13.73 -53.74
C VAL A 7 -25.42 12.54 -54.52
N THR A 8 -24.97 12.43 -55.76
CA THR A 8 -24.97 11.22 -56.58
C THR A 8 -23.62 11.19 -57.33
N PRO A 9 -23.30 10.12 -58.05
CA PRO A 9 -22.98 8.77 -57.57
C PRO A 9 -21.55 8.43 -58.04
N GLU A 10 -21.07 7.21 -57.84
CA GLU A 10 -20.40 6.42 -58.90
C GLU A 10 -20.17 5.00 -58.37
N SER A 11 -21.01 4.12 -58.90
CA SER A 11 -20.91 2.67 -58.90
C SER A 11 -20.00 2.27 -60.06
N HIS A 12 -19.09 1.33 -59.85
CA HIS A 12 -18.59 0.30 -60.78
C HIS A 12 -17.41 -0.38 -60.05
N SER A 13 -17.21 -1.69 -59.99
CA SER A 13 -17.73 -2.80 -60.76
C SER A 13 -17.47 -4.09 -59.96
N HIS A 14 -18.39 -5.04 -60.04
CA HIS A 14 -18.23 -6.40 -59.51
C HIS A 14 -17.15 -7.17 -60.27
N LYS A 15 -16.30 -7.90 -59.53
CA LYS A 15 -16.07 -9.37 -59.63
C LYS A 15 -14.79 -9.75 -58.87
N GLU A 16 -14.83 -10.90 -58.19
CA GLU A 16 -13.73 -11.58 -57.47
C GLU A 16 -13.43 -11.12 -56.03
N ALA A 17 -14.32 -11.40 -55.06
CA ALA A 17 -13.99 -11.20 -53.64
C ALA A 17 -14.52 -12.28 -52.68
N GLU A 18 -15.07 -13.40 -53.15
CA GLU A 18 -15.74 -14.36 -52.25
C GLU A 18 -14.78 -15.33 -51.52
N PRO A 19 -13.74 -15.97 -52.12
CA PRO A 19 -12.96 -16.98 -51.38
C PRO A 19 -11.89 -16.39 -50.42
N ARG A 20 -11.74 -15.06 -50.38
CA ARG A 20 -10.71 -14.36 -49.59
C ARG A 20 -11.24 -13.80 -48.27
N VAL A 21 -12.56 -13.61 -48.16
CA VAL A 21 -13.21 -13.07 -46.96
C VAL A 21 -13.43 -14.18 -45.93
N GLU A 22 -13.87 -15.37 -46.35
CA GLU A 22 -14.03 -16.53 -45.44
C GLU A 22 -12.71 -16.97 -44.81
N ARG A 23 -11.63 -17.13 -45.59
CA ARG A 23 -10.30 -17.49 -45.04
C ARG A 23 -9.71 -16.46 -44.08
N ARG A 24 -10.12 -15.19 -44.18
CA ARG A 24 -9.70 -14.12 -43.25
C ARG A 24 -10.55 -14.12 -41.98
N ALA A 25 -11.84 -14.41 -42.10
CA ALA A 25 -12.75 -14.56 -40.96
C ALA A 25 -12.37 -15.78 -40.11
N GLU A 26 -12.09 -16.93 -40.73
CA GLU A 26 -11.66 -18.16 -40.04
C GLU A 26 -10.35 -17.95 -39.26
N LYS A 27 -9.32 -17.34 -39.88
CA LYS A 27 -8.07 -17.01 -39.20
C LYS A 27 -8.23 -16.01 -38.05
N HIS A 28 -9.21 -15.11 -38.12
CA HIS A 28 -9.51 -14.17 -37.04
C HIS A 28 -10.23 -14.86 -35.88
N VAL A 29 -11.14 -15.79 -36.16
CA VAL A 29 -11.84 -16.60 -35.14
C VAL A 29 -10.84 -17.51 -34.42
N GLU A 30 -10.00 -18.24 -35.16
CA GLU A 30 -9.01 -19.17 -34.61
C GLU A 30 -7.97 -18.46 -33.73
N ARG A 31 -7.55 -17.23 -34.12
CA ARG A 31 -6.67 -16.39 -33.29
C ARG A 31 -7.36 -15.83 -32.05
N HIS A 32 -8.67 -15.58 -32.11
CA HIS A 32 -9.46 -15.14 -30.96
C HIS A 32 -9.73 -16.28 -29.98
N GLU A 33 -9.87 -17.52 -30.46
CA GLU A 33 -10.01 -18.71 -29.63
C GLU A 33 -8.71 -19.06 -28.93
N GLN A 34 -7.57 -19.04 -29.64
CA GLN A 34 -6.24 -19.23 -29.03
C GLN A 34 -5.94 -18.16 -27.97
N SER A 35 -6.23 -16.89 -28.27
CA SER A 35 -6.04 -15.78 -27.32
C SER A 35 -6.97 -15.86 -26.10
N GLN A 36 -8.16 -16.46 -26.25
CA GLN A 36 -9.09 -16.70 -25.14
C GLN A 36 -8.67 -17.90 -24.29
N ASN A 37 -8.15 -18.96 -24.92
CA ASN A 37 -7.64 -20.12 -24.20
C ASN A 37 -6.39 -19.78 -23.40
N GLU A 38 -5.45 -19.01 -23.96
CA GLU A 38 -4.27 -18.51 -23.21
C GLU A 38 -4.67 -17.58 -22.05
N LYS A 39 -5.72 -16.76 -22.24
CA LYS A 39 -6.30 -15.93 -21.17
C LYS A 39 -7.04 -16.74 -20.12
N ALA A 40 -7.70 -17.84 -20.49
CA ALA A 40 -8.37 -18.74 -19.57
C ALA A 40 -7.36 -19.55 -18.75
N GLU A 41 -6.30 -20.07 -19.38
CA GLU A 41 -5.21 -20.77 -18.71
C GLU A 41 -4.41 -19.86 -17.78
N SER A 42 -4.14 -18.62 -18.18
CA SER A 42 -3.47 -17.64 -17.32
C SER A 42 -4.35 -17.20 -16.15
N LYS A 43 -5.66 -17.02 -16.36
CA LYS A 43 -6.62 -16.79 -15.26
C LYS A 43 -6.68 -17.97 -14.28
N ALA A 44 -6.71 -19.20 -14.78
CA ALA A 44 -6.68 -20.40 -13.95
C ALA A 44 -5.36 -20.54 -13.15
N LYS A 45 -4.21 -20.19 -13.75
CA LYS A 45 -2.91 -20.14 -13.05
C LYS A 45 -2.87 -19.04 -12.00
N ILE A 46 -3.43 -17.87 -12.29
CA ILE A 46 -3.52 -16.76 -11.32
C ILE A 46 -4.44 -17.16 -10.16
N GLU A 47 -5.57 -17.80 -10.44
CA GLU A 47 -6.52 -18.21 -9.42
C GLU A 47 -5.94 -19.30 -8.49
N THR A 48 -5.21 -20.27 -9.04
CA THR A 48 -4.49 -21.28 -8.24
C THR A 48 -3.37 -20.66 -7.39
N LEU A 49 -2.58 -19.73 -7.94
CA LEU A 49 -1.58 -18.97 -7.17
C LEU A 49 -2.24 -18.12 -6.06
N THR A 50 -3.41 -17.54 -6.34
CA THR A 50 -4.16 -16.72 -5.37
C THR A 50 -4.75 -17.60 -4.26
N GLN A 51 -5.21 -18.81 -4.58
CA GLN A 51 -5.69 -19.78 -3.60
C GLN A 51 -4.55 -20.32 -2.74
N HIS A 52 -3.39 -20.63 -3.33
CA HIS A 52 -2.22 -21.07 -2.59
C HIS A 52 -1.70 -19.96 -1.65
N ALA A 53 -1.66 -18.71 -2.13
CA ALA A 53 -1.31 -17.56 -1.29
C ALA A 53 -2.33 -17.32 -0.16
N LYS A 54 -3.63 -17.53 -0.40
CA LYS A 54 -4.65 -17.46 0.65
C LYS A 54 -4.52 -18.60 1.66
N GLN A 55 -4.20 -19.82 1.21
CA GLN A 55 -3.99 -20.96 2.11
C GLN A 55 -2.73 -20.77 2.96
N GLU A 56 -1.64 -20.26 2.39
CA GLU A 56 -0.44 -19.88 3.17
C GLU A 56 -0.72 -18.71 4.11
N ALA A 57 -1.53 -17.72 3.70
CA ALA A 57 -1.91 -16.59 4.55
C ALA A 57 -2.81 -17.04 5.71
N VAL A 58 -3.78 -17.92 5.47
CA VAL A 58 -4.65 -18.50 6.52
C VAL A 58 -3.85 -19.43 7.44
N SER A 59 -2.90 -20.20 6.89
CA SER A 59 -1.98 -21.03 7.69
C SER A 59 -0.97 -20.19 8.50
N GLY A 60 -0.74 -18.93 8.13
CA GLY A 60 0.09 -17.97 8.86
C GLY A 60 -0.68 -17.03 9.78
N GLN A 61 -2.02 -17.10 9.79
CA GLN A 61 -2.89 -16.20 10.54
C GLN A 61 -3.22 -16.78 11.92
N ASP A 62 -2.19 -16.97 12.73
CA ASP A 62 -2.27 -17.07 14.20
C ASP A 62 -0.86 -16.87 14.81
N VAL A 63 -0.12 -15.87 14.33
CA VAL A 63 1.04 -15.34 15.07
C VAL A 63 0.77 -13.87 15.35
N SER A 64 -0.06 -13.63 16.38
CA SER A 64 0.01 -12.40 17.15
C SER A 64 1.46 -12.18 17.54
N VAL A 65 2.11 -11.16 16.97
CA VAL A 65 3.45 -10.72 17.39
C VAL A 65 3.28 -9.96 18.70
N GLU A 66 2.84 -10.66 19.74
CA GLU A 66 3.26 -10.37 21.08
C GLU A 66 4.69 -10.90 21.22
N ASP A 67 5.60 -10.05 21.68
CA ASP A 67 7.01 -10.34 21.97
C ASP A 67 7.17 -11.42 23.06
N LYS A 68 6.73 -12.64 22.76
CA LYS A 68 7.05 -13.87 23.49
C LYS A 68 7.48 -14.90 22.47
N ALA A 69 8.72 -14.76 22.02
CA ALA A 69 9.42 -15.82 21.31
C ALA A 69 9.24 -17.15 22.08
N PRO A 70 8.82 -18.26 21.43
CA PRO A 70 8.71 -19.53 22.10
C PRO A 70 10.11 -19.93 22.59
N ALA A 71 10.19 -20.27 23.87
CA ALA A 71 11.37 -20.81 24.50
C ALA A 71 11.67 -22.21 23.93
N GLN A 72 12.21 -22.25 22.72
CA GLN A 72 12.78 -23.46 22.14
C GLN A 72 14.22 -23.16 21.78
N ASN A 73 15.12 -23.59 22.67
CA ASN A 73 16.57 -23.57 22.53
C ASN A 73 17.13 -22.27 21.92
N GLN A 74 17.21 -21.23 22.75
CA GLN A 74 18.15 -20.14 22.51
C GLN A 74 19.57 -20.67 22.67
N ILE A 75 20.04 -21.43 21.66
CA ILE A 75 21.44 -21.39 21.29
C ILE A 75 21.73 -19.89 21.16
N MET A 76 22.74 -19.38 21.84
CA MET A 76 23.18 -17.99 21.72
C MET A 76 23.65 -17.76 20.27
N ILE A 77 22.70 -17.58 19.35
CA ILE A 77 22.97 -17.30 17.96
C ILE A 77 23.50 -15.87 17.96
N ASN A 78 24.82 -15.76 17.80
CA ASN A 78 25.53 -14.51 17.67
C ASN A 78 24.79 -13.58 16.70
N LYS A 79 24.70 -12.29 17.04
CA LYS A 79 24.08 -11.27 16.16
C LYS A 79 24.67 -11.32 14.75
N GLU A 80 25.96 -11.65 14.63
CA GLU A 80 26.65 -11.83 13.36
C GLU A 80 26.09 -12.99 12.54
N LEU A 81 25.75 -14.12 13.18
CA LEU A 81 25.15 -15.26 12.50
C LEU A 81 23.76 -14.91 11.97
N LYS A 82 22.97 -14.15 12.73
CA LYS A 82 21.67 -13.64 12.27
C LYS A 82 21.82 -12.72 11.05
N LEU A 83 22.80 -11.81 11.08
CA LEU A 83 23.09 -10.93 9.95
C LEU A 83 23.58 -11.70 8.71
N ALA A 84 24.40 -12.74 8.91
CA ALA A 84 24.88 -13.59 7.83
C ALA A 84 23.73 -14.37 7.17
N THR A 85 22.86 -14.98 7.98
CA THR A 85 21.66 -15.67 7.49
C THR A 85 20.73 -14.72 6.76
N LEU A 86 20.48 -13.53 7.31
CA LEU A 86 19.64 -12.50 6.68
C LEU A 86 20.21 -12.02 5.33
N LYS A 87 21.53 -11.83 5.23
CA LYS A 87 22.16 -11.49 3.94
C LYS A 87 21.98 -12.60 2.91
N ARG A 88 22.10 -13.86 3.34
CA ARG A 88 21.96 -15.02 2.47
C ARG A 88 20.53 -15.15 1.94
N THR A 89 19.53 -15.07 2.83
CA THR A 89 18.11 -15.11 2.42
C THR A 89 17.75 -13.95 1.51
N LEU A 90 18.20 -12.73 1.80
CA LEU A 90 17.96 -11.57 0.92
C LEU A 90 18.59 -11.75 -0.46
N THR A 91 19.76 -12.39 -0.54
CA THR A 91 20.42 -12.66 -1.84
C THR A 91 19.62 -13.67 -2.64
N GLU A 92 19.18 -14.76 -2.03
CA GLU A 92 18.34 -15.77 -2.67
C GLU A 92 17.00 -15.21 -3.15
N VAL A 93 16.32 -14.41 -2.33
CA VAL A 93 15.07 -13.73 -2.71
C VAL A 93 15.31 -12.77 -3.88
N ARG A 94 16.38 -11.98 -3.86
CA ARG A 94 16.73 -11.06 -4.96
C ARG A 94 17.03 -11.75 -6.28
N HIS A 95 17.52 -12.99 -6.25
CA HIS A 95 17.72 -13.79 -7.47
C HIS A 95 16.39 -14.20 -8.12
N LYS A 96 15.32 -14.36 -7.32
CA LYS A 96 13.97 -14.69 -7.81
C LYS A 96 13.15 -13.47 -8.24
N LEU A 97 13.56 -12.26 -7.85
CA LEU A 97 12.88 -11.00 -8.19
C LEU A 97 13.27 -10.45 -9.57
N SER A 98 12.33 -9.77 -10.22
CA SER A 98 12.57 -9.02 -11.45
C SER A 98 13.53 -7.83 -11.22
N LYS A 99 14.14 -7.29 -12.29
CA LYS A 99 15.09 -6.17 -12.21
C LYS A 99 14.56 -4.96 -11.40
N PRO A 100 13.32 -4.46 -11.60
CA PRO A 100 12.81 -3.34 -10.80
C PRO A 100 12.58 -3.74 -9.33
N GLU A 101 12.05 -4.92 -9.06
CA GLU A 101 11.83 -5.42 -7.69
C GLU A 101 13.15 -5.62 -6.93
N ARG A 102 14.23 -6.00 -7.62
CA ARG A 102 15.56 -6.11 -7.03
C ARG A 102 16.10 -4.76 -6.57
N VAL A 103 15.79 -3.67 -7.28
CA VAL A 103 16.16 -2.31 -6.88
C VAL A 103 15.36 -1.88 -5.66
N LEU A 104 14.04 -2.12 -5.65
CA LEU A 104 13.19 -1.85 -4.49
C LEU A 104 13.66 -2.65 -3.26
N SER A 105 13.94 -3.94 -3.42
CA SER A 105 14.50 -4.81 -2.37
C SER A 105 15.84 -4.29 -1.81
N LYS A 106 16.64 -3.61 -2.64
CA LYS A 106 17.92 -3.02 -2.21
C LYS A 106 17.70 -1.73 -1.40
N VAL A 107 16.72 -0.92 -1.78
CA VAL A 107 16.39 0.34 -1.11
C VAL A 107 15.71 0.06 0.23
N ILE A 108 14.67 -0.78 0.26
CA ILE A 108 13.90 -0.99 1.49
C ILE A 108 14.70 -1.68 2.59
N HIS A 109 15.61 -2.62 2.26
CA HIS A 109 16.47 -3.32 3.23
C HIS A 109 17.85 -2.66 3.40
N GLN A 110 17.98 -1.38 3.03
CA GLN A 110 19.20 -0.66 3.36
C GLN A 110 19.17 -0.36 4.87
N PRO A 111 20.19 -0.75 5.66
CA PRO A 111 20.15 -0.63 7.12
C PRO A 111 19.97 0.82 7.61
N THR A 112 20.30 1.80 6.77
CA THR A 112 20.03 3.22 7.04
C THR A 112 18.54 3.54 6.92
N ILE A 113 17.88 3.02 5.88
CA ILE A 113 16.44 3.17 5.63
C ILE A 113 15.65 2.40 6.68
N ASP A 114 16.09 1.20 7.08
CA ASP A 114 15.47 0.45 8.19
C ASP A 114 15.53 1.23 9.52
N LYS A 115 16.65 1.89 9.81
CA LYS A 115 16.80 2.73 11.02
C LYS A 115 15.93 3.98 10.95
N LEU A 116 15.86 4.64 9.79
CA LEU A 116 14.98 5.79 9.59
C LEU A 116 13.50 5.39 9.64
N SER A 117 13.12 4.25 9.05
CA SER A 117 11.77 3.69 9.10
C SER A 117 11.39 3.33 10.52
N SER A 118 12.24 2.58 11.23
CA SER A 118 11.99 2.22 12.63
C SER A 118 11.96 3.44 13.57
N VAL A 119 12.75 4.48 13.32
CA VAL A 119 12.67 5.74 14.07
C VAL A 119 11.39 6.50 13.70
N GLY A 120 11.02 6.54 12.42
CA GLY A 120 9.78 7.15 11.93
C GLY A 120 8.54 6.48 12.51
N GLU A 121 8.47 5.16 12.42
CA GLU A 121 7.44 4.31 13.03
C GLU A 121 7.37 4.55 14.54
N ARG A 122 8.50 4.55 15.24
CA ARG A 122 8.56 4.78 16.68
C ARG A 122 8.24 6.22 17.09
N THR A 123 8.33 7.17 16.17
CA THR A 123 8.04 8.59 16.42
C THR A 123 6.58 8.89 16.12
N ILE A 124 6.07 8.49 14.96
CA ILE A 124 4.67 8.70 14.55
C ILE A 124 3.73 7.90 15.46
N ALA A 125 4.09 6.68 15.83
CA ALA A 125 3.24 5.80 16.65
C ALA A 125 3.42 5.99 18.16
N ARG A 126 3.98 7.12 18.64
CA ARG A 126 4.05 7.33 20.10
C ARG A 126 2.64 7.48 20.68
N PRO A 127 2.18 6.52 21.51
CA PRO A 127 0.80 6.52 22.00
C PRO A 127 0.47 7.74 22.87
N SER A 128 1.49 8.29 23.55
CA SER A 128 1.43 9.54 24.30
C SER A 128 1.08 10.76 23.46
N GLY A 129 1.67 10.89 22.26
CA GLY A 129 1.40 11.99 21.35
C GLY A 129 -0.02 11.93 20.80
N ILE A 130 -0.48 10.73 20.43
CA ILE A 130 -1.85 10.52 19.94
C ILE A 130 -2.87 10.84 21.05
N LEU A 131 -2.61 10.42 22.30
CA LEU A 131 -3.46 10.77 23.45
C LEU A 131 -3.53 12.29 23.67
N GLY A 132 -2.38 12.96 23.66
CA GLY A 132 -2.30 14.41 23.83
C GLY A 132 -3.04 15.16 22.72
N ALA A 133 -2.86 14.71 21.47
CA ALA A 133 -3.56 15.23 20.30
C ALA A 133 -5.08 15.12 20.46
N GLY A 134 -5.58 13.92 20.81
CA GLY A 134 -7.01 13.68 20.99
C GLY A 134 -7.63 14.51 22.11
N LEU A 135 -6.98 14.56 23.29
CA LEU A 135 -7.48 15.32 24.44
C LEU A 135 -7.52 16.83 24.15
N ILE A 136 -6.43 17.39 23.62
CA ILE A 136 -6.35 18.83 23.35
C ILE A 136 -7.24 19.21 22.17
N ALA A 137 -7.33 18.38 21.13
CA ALA A 137 -8.24 18.63 20.02
C ALA A 137 -9.71 18.60 20.47
N LEU A 138 -10.09 17.63 21.31
CA LEU A 138 -11.46 17.53 21.82
C LEU A 138 -11.81 18.73 22.70
N VAL A 139 -11.03 18.96 23.76
CA VAL A 139 -11.30 20.05 24.72
C VAL A 139 -11.18 21.41 24.03
N GLY A 140 -10.11 21.62 23.25
CA GLY A 140 -9.88 22.87 22.53
C GLY A 140 -10.94 23.15 21.47
N SER A 141 -11.37 22.13 20.72
CA SER A 141 -12.47 22.27 19.76
C SER A 141 -13.78 22.66 20.45
N THR A 142 -14.11 22.03 21.58
CA THR A 142 -15.30 22.40 22.36
C THR A 142 -15.26 23.86 22.82
N VAL A 143 -14.11 24.33 23.32
CA VAL A 143 -13.94 25.73 23.74
C VAL A 143 -14.07 26.69 22.56
N VAL A 144 -13.43 26.38 21.44
CA VAL A 144 -13.48 27.23 20.23
C VAL A 144 -14.89 27.25 19.63
N LEU A 145 -15.59 26.12 19.59
CA LEU A 145 -16.98 26.05 19.13
C LEU A 145 -17.92 26.85 20.04
N TYR A 146 -17.73 26.78 21.35
CA TYR A 146 -18.50 27.57 22.30
C TYR A 146 -18.26 29.08 22.10
N ALA A 147 -17.01 29.49 21.95
CA ALA A 147 -16.66 30.88 21.64
C ALA A 147 -17.24 31.32 20.27
N ALA A 148 -17.11 30.49 19.24
CA ALA A 148 -17.66 30.77 17.91
C ALA A 148 -19.17 31.01 17.96
N LYS A 149 -19.91 30.20 18.75
CA LYS A 149 -21.35 30.36 18.95
C LYS A 149 -21.71 31.67 19.67
N HIS A 150 -20.89 32.11 20.63
CA HIS A 150 -21.14 33.35 21.37
C HIS A 150 -20.75 34.62 20.61
N TYR A 151 -19.66 34.58 19.84
CA TYR A 151 -19.11 35.76 19.14
C TYR A 151 -19.51 35.83 17.66
N GLY A 152 -20.21 34.82 17.14
CA GLY A 152 -20.67 34.80 15.73
C GLY A 152 -19.56 34.48 14.72
N PHE A 153 -18.44 33.91 15.15
CA PHE A 153 -17.37 33.49 14.24
C PHE A 153 -17.70 32.19 13.51
N SER A 154 -17.23 32.05 12.28
CA SER A 154 -17.33 30.78 11.53
C SER A 154 -16.26 29.80 12.00
N TYR A 155 -16.68 28.61 12.44
CA TYR A 155 -15.76 27.56 12.81
C TYR A 155 -15.11 26.94 11.57
N ASN A 156 -13.78 26.97 11.50
CA ASN A 156 -13.02 26.36 10.40
C ASN A 156 -12.38 25.05 10.86
N LEU A 157 -12.53 24.00 10.05
CA LEU A 157 -11.89 22.71 10.27
C LEU A 157 -10.36 22.80 10.37
N SER A 158 -9.72 23.79 9.74
CA SER A 158 -8.27 24.04 9.89
C SER A 158 -7.86 24.25 11.36
N ILE A 159 -8.70 24.87 12.17
CA ILE A 159 -8.43 25.11 13.60
C ILE A 159 -8.37 23.78 14.36
N PHE A 160 -9.24 22.81 14.00
CA PHE A 160 -9.19 21.47 14.56
C PHE A 160 -7.86 20.76 14.27
N PHE A 161 -7.38 20.83 13.02
CA PHE A 161 -6.08 20.23 12.66
C PHE A 161 -4.90 20.91 13.35
N ILE A 162 -4.96 22.25 13.52
CA ILE A 162 -3.94 22.99 14.28
C ILE A 162 -3.95 22.55 15.75
N LEU A 163 -5.12 22.45 16.37
CA LEU A 163 -5.28 21.95 17.74
C LEU A 163 -4.77 20.52 17.90
N LEU A 164 -5.03 19.65 16.91
CA LEU A 164 -4.58 18.26 16.90
C LEU A 164 -3.05 18.16 16.82
N LEU A 165 -2.43 18.95 15.94
CA LEU A 165 -0.97 19.00 15.82
C LEU A 165 -0.31 19.61 17.06
N ALA A 166 -0.88 20.71 17.59
CA ALA A 166 -0.41 21.33 18.83
C ALA A 166 -0.52 20.36 20.01
N GLY A 167 -1.63 19.61 20.08
CA GLY A 167 -1.85 18.61 21.11
C GLY A 167 -0.88 17.44 21.04
N TYR A 168 -0.56 16.99 19.83
CA TYR A 168 0.45 15.97 19.61
C TYR A 168 1.82 16.40 20.13
N LEU A 169 2.25 17.62 19.77
CA LEU A 169 3.52 18.19 20.23
C LEU A 169 3.54 18.37 21.76
N ALA A 170 2.45 18.88 22.35
CA ALA A 170 2.34 19.03 23.79
C ALA A 170 2.43 17.67 24.52
N GLY A 171 1.75 16.63 24.00
CA GLY A 171 1.82 15.27 24.54
C GLY A 171 3.24 14.69 24.53
N LEU A 172 4.00 14.94 23.45
CA LEU A 172 5.41 14.54 23.37
C LEU A 172 6.29 15.29 24.38
N VAL A 173 6.08 16.60 24.56
CA VAL A 173 6.82 17.42 25.53
C VAL A 173 6.55 16.95 26.96
N ILE A 174 5.29 16.69 27.31
CA ILE A 174 4.90 16.18 28.63
C ILE A 174 5.54 14.81 28.87
N GLU A 175 5.50 13.90 27.90
CA GLU A 175 6.16 12.60 28.02
C GLU A 175 7.68 12.76 28.24
N LEU A 176 8.32 13.69 27.52
CA LEU A 176 9.74 13.95 27.64
C LEU A 176 10.10 14.48 29.03
N LEU A 177 9.31 15.41 29.56
CA LEU A 177 9.43 15.95 30.92
C LEU A 177 9.26 14.85 31.96
N LEU A 178 8.22 14.03 31.86
CA LEU A 178 7.98 12.92 32.78
C LEU A 178 9.11 11.88 32.76
N ARG A 179 9.64 11.56 31.57
CA ARG A 179 10.81 10.68 31.44
C ARG A 179 12.06 11.29 32.08
N LEU A 180 12.27 12.60 31.94
CA LEU A 180 13.41 13.30 32.53
C LEU A 180 13.36 13.27 34.07
N VAL A 181 12.17 13.50 34.64
CA VAL A 181 11.94 13.47 36.09
C VAL A 181 12.07 12.05 36.65
N ARG A 182 11.47 11.05 35.99
CA ARG A 182 11.57 9.64 36.41
C ARG A 182 12.97 9.05 36.32
N LYS A 183 13.82 9.53 35.42
CA LYS A 183 15.20 9.05 35.28
C LYS A 183 16.14 9.61 36.36
N LYS A 184 15.72 10.66 37.07
CA LYS A 184 16.52 11.32 38.12
C LYS A 184 16.31 10.71 39.51
N HIS A 185 15.28 9.87 39.69
CA HIS A 185 15.05 9.04 40.87
C HIS A 185 15.43 7.59 40.57
#